data_AF-A0A8T4MDQ0-F1
#
_entry.id   AF-A0A8T4MDQ0-F1
#
_cell.length_a   1.000
_cell.length_b   1.000
_cell.length_c   1.000
_cell.angle_alpha   90.00
_cell.angle_beta   90.00
_cell.angle_gamma   90.00
#
_symmetry.space_group_name_H-M   'P 1'
#
loop_
_entity.id
_entity.type
_entity.pdbx_description
1 polymer ?
#
loop_
_entity_poly.entity_id
_entity_poly.type
_entity_poly.pdbx_seq_one_letter_code
_entity_poly.pdbx_strand_id
1 'polypeptide(L)'
;MKNKVNLEDVLNQLGSDEARSQAISQLVGKVELSTPQIKRAVEVYEKAGRFRDAANVALKAGMTERANNLYVKAVEDYEKAGRFGDAANVALKAGMTERAVKVYEKAGRFGDAANVALKAGMTERAVED
;
A
#
# COMPACT_ATOMS: atom_id res chain seq x y z
N MET A 1 -21.81 29.28 -18.79
CA MET A 1 -20.73 28.31 -19.09
C MET A 1 -20.16 27.84 -17.76
N LYS A 2 -20.35 26.57 -17.37
CA LYS A 2 -19.79 26.06 -16.12
C LYS A 2 -18.27 25.94 -16.33
N ASN A 3 -17.51 26.78 -15.64
CA ASN A 3 -16.05 26.73 -15.60
C ASN A 3 -15.65 25.41 -14.91
N LYS A 4 -15.61 24.30 -15.67
CA LYS A 4 -15.06 23.04 -15.18
C LYS A 4 -13.56 23.29 -15.07
N VAL A 5 -13.12 23.62 -13.87
CA VAL A 5 -11.71 23.69 -13.53
C VAL A 5 -11.05 22.40 -14.05
N ASN A 6 -10.09 22.56 -14.97
CA ASN A 6 -9.35 21.42 -15.49
C ASN A 6 -8.40 20.93 -14.38
N LEU A 7 -8.60 19.70 -13.93
CA LEU A 7 -7.79 19.13 -12.86
C LEU A 7 -6.31 19.05 -13.26
N GLU A 8 -6.02 18.93 -14.56
CA GLU A 8 -4.64 18.97 -15.06
C GLU A 8 -3.98 20.33 -14.80
N ASP A 9 -4.69 21.44 -15.04
CA ASP A 9 -4.17 22.78 -14.82
C ASP A 9 -3.90 23.03 -13.33
N VAL A 10 -4.80 22.54 -12.45
CA VAL A 10 -4.62 22.63 -11.00
C VAL A 10 -3.41 21.81 -10.54
N LEU A 11 -3.27 20.58 -11.05
CA LEU A 11 -2.12 19.74 -10.71
C LEU A 11 -0.82 20.34 -11.24
N ASN A 12 -0.82 20.95 -12.43
CA ASN A 12 0.36 21.59 -13.02
C ASN A 12 0.78 22.88 -12.30
N GLN A 13 -0.13 23.55 -11.58
CA GLN A 13 0.21 24.67 -10.71
C GLN A 13 0.95 24.27 -9.43
N LEU A 14 0.97 22.97 -9.08
CA LEU A 14 1.72 22.49 -7.93
C LEU A 14 3.22 22.46 -8.26
N GLY A 15 4.02 23.14 -7.45
CA GLY A 15 5.44 23.40 -7.72
C GLY A 15 6.39 22.21 -7.62
N SER A 16 5.90 20.97 -7.40
CA SER A 16 6.75 19.78 -7.36
C SER A 16 6.01 18.48 -7.70
N ASP A 17 6.75 17.49 -8.20
CA ASP A 17 6.25 16.13 -8.44
C ASP A 17 5.71 15.48 -7.16
N GLU A 18 6.30 15.79 -6.01
CA GLU A 18 5.85 15.30 -4.71
C GLU A 18 4.48 15.88 -4.33
N ALA A 19 4.31 17.20 -4.47
CA ALA A 19 3.04 17.87 -4.18
C ALA A 19 1.92 17.35 -5.11
N ARG A 20 2.24 17.15 -6.40
CA ARG A 20 1.32 16.52 -7.36
C ARG A 20 0.95 15.10 -6.97
N SER A 21 1.94 14.29 -6.60
CA SER A 21 1.72 12.90 -6.20
C SER A 21 0.91 12.79 -4.90
N GLN A 22 1.09 13.75 -3.98
CA GLN A 22 0.30 13.87 -2.76
C GLN A 22 -1.15 14.20 -3.07
N ALA A 23 -1.41 15.20 -3.92
CA ALA A 23 -2.76 15.52 -4.37
C ALA A 23 -3.42 14.32 -5.07
N ILE A 24 -2.70 13.67 -5.98
CA ILE A 24 -3.18 12.46 -6.68
C ILE A 24 -3.54 11.35 -5.69
N SER A 25 -2.73 11.10 -4.67
CA SER A 25 -3.00 10.06 -3.65
C SER A 25 -4.28 10.30 -2.84
N GLN A 26 -4.63 11.57 -2.63
CA GLN A 26 -5.86 11.96 -1.94
C GLN A 26 -7.11 11.91 -2.82
N LEU A 27 -6.93 12.16 -4.13
CA LEU A 27 -7.99 12.29 -5.12
C LEU A 27 -8.28 10.99 -5.88
N VAL A 28 -7.32 10.08 -6.00
CA VAL A 28 -7.49 8.80 -6.71
C VAL A 28 -8.63 7.99 -6.09
N GLY A 29 -9.52 7.51 -6.96
CA GLY A 29 -10.76 6.84 -6.57
C GLY A 29 -11.92 7.78 -6.17
N LYS A 30 -11.69 9.10 -6.11
CA LYS A 30 -12.75 10.11 -5.86
C LYS A 30 -13.06 10.97 -7.08
N VAL A 31 -12.08 11.14 -7.96
CA VAL A 31 -12.20 11.92 -9.20
C VAL A 31 -11.59 11.13 -10.36
N GLU A 32 -12.02 11.47 -11.58
CA GLU A 32 -11.40 10.94 -12.79
C GLU A 32 -9.98 11.52 -12.92
N LEU A 33 -8.98 10.65 -12.82
CA LEU A 33 -7.58 10.95 -13.07
C LEU A 33 -7.12 10.14 -14.27
N SER A 34 -6.22 10.71 -15.07
CA SER A 34 -5.69 9.97 -16.21
C SER A 34 -4.70 8.89 -15.74
N THR A 35 -4.70 7.74 -16.42
CA THR A 35 -3.76 6.64 -16.14
C THR A 35 -2.30 7.10 -16.11
N PRO A 36 -1.81 8.00 -17.01
CA PRO A 36 -0.46 8.53 -16.93
C PRO A 36 -0.16 9.30 -15.65
N GLN A 37 -1.08 10.12 -15.14
CA GLN A 37 -0.90 10.86 -13.89
C GLN A 37 -0.77 9.93 -12.68
N ILE A 38 -1.63 8.90 -12.63
CA ILE A 38 -1.60 7.88 -11.58
C ILE A 38 -0.26 7.14 -11.63
N LYS A 39 0.15 6.67 -12.82
CA LYS A 39 1.44 5.98 -12.99
C LYS A 39 2.61 6.86 -12.54
N ARG A 40 2.59 8.14 -12.87
CA ARG A 40 3.63 9.08 -12.43
C ARG A 40 3.67 9.22 -10.92
N ALA A 41 2.52 9.36 -10.26
CA ALA A 41 2.46 9.44 -8.80
C ALA A 41 2.98 8.17 -8.11
N VAL A 42 2.64 7.00 -8.66
CA VAL A 42 3.17 5.72 -8.19
C VAL A 42 4.70 5.68 -8.34
N GLU A 43 5.24 6.08 -9.48
CA GLU A 43 6.70 6.14 -9.71
C GLU A 43 7.43 7.12 -8.79
N VAL A 44 6.84 8.27 -8.48
CA VAL A 44 7.41 9.25 -7.54
C VAL A 44 7.55 8.62 -6.16
N TYR A 45 6.50 7.98 -5.65
CA TYR A 45 6.56 7.29 -4.36
C TYR A 45 7.52 6.10 -4.38
N GLU A 46 7.56 5.32 -5.47
CA GLU A 46 8.53 4.22 -5.61
C GLU A 46 9.97 4.72 -5.52
N LYS A 47 10.31 5.79 -6.22
CA LYS A 47 11.66 6.38 -6.20
C LYS A 47 12.02 6.98 -4.85
N ALA A 48 11.03 7.44 -4.09
CA ALA A 48 11.22 7.92 -2.73
C ALA A 48 11.29 6.79 -1.68
N GLY A 49 11.21 5.51 -2.09
CA GLY A 49 11.16 4.36 -1.16
C GLY A 49 9.82 4.22 -0.43
N ARG A 50 8.82 5.04 -0.77
CA ARG A 50 7.49 5.06 -0.15
C ARG A 50 6.57 4.00 -0.76
N PHE A 51 7.03 2.74 -0.74
CA PHE A 51 6.35 1.62 -1.42
C PHE A 51 4.89 1.42 -0.98
N ARG A 52 4.59 1.66 0.31
CA ARG A 52 3.22 1.59 0.82
C ARG A 52 2.30 2.63 0.18
N ASP A 53 2.79 3.86 0.00
CA ASP A 53 2.01 4.94 -0.62
C ASP A 53 1.81 4.66 -2.11
N ALA A 54 2.85 4.21 -2.78
CA ALA A 54 2.78 3.74 -4.17
C ALA A 54 1.73 2.63 -4.34
N ALA A 55 1.74 1.62 -3.46
CA ALA A 55 0.78 0.52 -3.47
C ALA A 55 -0.67 1.00 -3.25
N ASN A 56 -0.88 1.92 -2.30
CA ASN A 56 -2.20 2.49 -2.02
C ASN A 56 -2.77 3.22 -3.24
N VAL A 57 -1.94 4.02 -3.93
CA VAL A 57 -2.37 4.75 -5.13
C VAL A 57 -2.71 3.77 -6.25
N ALA A 58 -1.85 2.78 -6.50
CA ALA A 58 -2.08 1.76 -7.51
C ALA A 58 -3.37 0.98 -7.23
N LEU A 59 -3.61 0.59 -5.99
CA LEU A 59 -4.81 -0.15 -5.59
C LEU A 59 -6.08 0.66 -5.82
N LYS A 60 -6.11 1.92 -5.37
CA LYS A 60 -7.26 2.82 -5.57
C LYS A 60 -7.55 3.11 -7.04
N ALA A 61 -6.53 3.01 -7.90
CA ALA A 61 -6.67 3.15 -9.35
C ALA A 61 -7.03 1.83 -10.07
N GLY A 62 -7.27 0.74 -9.34
CA GLY A 62 -7.57 -0.57 -9.91
C GLY A 62 -6.37 -1.30 -10.51
N MET A 63 -5.14 -0.82 -10.28
CA MET A 63 -3.90 -1.45 -10.75
C MET A 63 -3.47 -2.57 -9.78
N THR A 64 -4.33 -3.57 -9.57
CA THR A 64 -4.21 -4.58 -8.50
C THR A 64 -2.87 -5.33 -8.53
N GLU A 65 -2.41 -5.78 -9.69
CA GLU A 65 -1.12 -6.48 -9.80
C GLU A 65 0.05 -5.60 -9.37
N ARG A 66 0.08 -4.34 -9.84
CA ARG A 66 1.12 -3.38 -9.45
C ARG A 66 1.05 -3.07 -7.95
N ALA A 67 -0.16 -2.93 -7.40
CA ALA A 67 -0.35 -2.72 -5.98
C ALA A 67 0.20 -3.89 -5.13
N ASN A 68 -0.09 -5.12 -5.53
CA ASN A 68 0.38 -6.33 -4.83
C ASN A 68 1.92 -6.39 -4.82
N ASN A 69 2.56 -6.17 -5.97
CA ASN A 69 4.02 -6.14 -6.07
C ASN A 69 4.64 -5.05 -5.18
N LEU A 70 3.99 -3.88 -5.09
CA LEU A 70 4.45 -2.78 -4.24
C LEU A 70 4.23 -3.04 -2.76
N TYR A 71 3.14 -3.71 -2.37
CA TYR A 71 2.95 -4.14 -0.99
C TYR A 71 4.01 -5.16 -0.57
N VAL A 72 4.41 -6.09 -1.42
CA VAL A 72 5.51 -7.03 -1.13
C VAL A 72 6.78 -6.26 -0.80
N LYS A 73 7.15 -5.30 -1.66
CA LYS A 73 8.32 -4.44 -1.42
C LYS A 73 8.21 -3.64 -0.13
N ALA A 74 7.03 -3.09 0.17
CA ALA A 74 6.80 -2.34 1.40
C ALA A 74 7.00 -3.22 2.65
N VAL A 75 6.51 -4.45 2.63
CA VAL A 75 6.70 -5.39 3.75
C VAL A 75 8.18 -5.73 3.92
N GLU A 76 8.87 -6.04 2.82
CA GLU A 76 10.31 -6.33 2.85
C GLU A 76 11.15 -5.16 3.37
N ASP A 77 10.82 -3.94 2.96
CA ASP A 77 11.51 -2.73 3.41
C ASP A 77 11.35 -2.53 4.93
N TYR A 78 10.13 -2.68 5.45
CA TYR A 78 9.91 -2.63 6.89
C TYR A 78 10.59 -3.77 7.65
N GLU A 79 10.59 -5.01 7.13
CA GLU A 79 11.32 -6.13 7.74
C GLU A 79 12.83 -5.86 7.80
N LYS A 80 13.43 -5.36 6.71
CA LYS A 80 14.86 -4.99 6.66
C LYS A 80 15.21 -3.87 7.64
N ALA A 81 14.29 -2.93 7.84
CA ALA A 81 14.44 -1.86 8.83
C ALA A 81 14.16 -2.31 10.28
N GLY A 82 13.86 -3.59 10.52
CA GLY A 82 13.51 -4.12 11.85
C GLY A 82 12.12 -3.68 12.35
N ARG A 83 11.32 -3.03 11.50
CA ARG A 83 9.97 -2.53 11.81
C ARG A 83 8.91 -3.60 11.59
N PHE A 84 9.05 -4.72 12.28
CA PHE A 84 8.19 -5.91 12.08
C PHE A 84 6.70 -5.62 12.31
N GLY A 85 6.35 -4.75 13.26
CA GLY A 85 4.95 -4.35 13.47
C GLY A 85 4.33 -3.66 12.25
N ASP A 86 5.07 -2.78 11.58
CA ASP A 86 4.61 -2.10 10.37
C ASP A 86 4.54 -3.06 9.19
N ALA A 87 5.54 -3.93 9.03
CA ALA A 87 5.57 -4.98 8.03
C ALA A 87 4.33 -5.89 8.14
N ALA A 88 3.98 -6.35 9.34
CA ALA A 88 2.82 -7.20 9.56
C ALA A 88 1.50 -6.48 9.26
N ASN A 89 1.36 -5.22 9.69
CA ASN A 89 0.19 -4.39 9.39
C ASN A 89 -0.03 -4.20 7.89
N VAL A 90 1.06 -3.98 7.14
CA VAL A 90 1.01 -3.82 5.68
C VAL A 90 0.69 -5.13 4.99
N ALA A 91 1.32 -6.24 5.40
CA ALA A 91 1.03 -7.57 4.87
C ALA A 91 -0.45 -7.93 5.06
N LEU A 92 -1.01 -7.67 6.24
CA LEU A 92 -2.43 -7.93 6.53
C LEU A 92 -3.35 -7.08 5.65
N LYS A 93 -3.07 -5.77 5.52
CA LYS A 93 -3.85 -4.88 4.63
C LYS A 93 -3.79 -5.30 3.17
N ALA A 94 -2.68 -5.90 2.75
CA ALA A 94 -2.49 -6.41 1.39
C ALA A 94 -3.08 -7.82 1.18
N GLY A 95 -3.76 -8.40 2.20
CA GLY A 95 -4.31 -9.75 2.12
C GLY A 95 -3.26 -10.87 2.20
N MET A 96 -2.00 -10.55 2.50
CA MET A 96 -0.90 -11.50 2.66
C MET A 96 -0.97 -12.15 4.06
N THR A 97 -2.08 -12.80 4.36
CA THR A 97 -2.45 -13.25 5.72
C THR A 97 -1.37 -14.12 6.36
N GLU A 98 -0.86 -15.13 5.66
CA GLU A 98 0.18 -16.01 6.22
C GLU A 98 1.47 -15.25 6.54
N ARG A 99 1.84 -14.30 5.67
CA ARG A 99 3.01 -13.44 5.89
C ARG A 99 2.77 -12.53 7.09
N ALA A 100 1.58 -11.96 7.23
CA ALA A 100 1.23 -11.13 8.37
C ALA A 100 1.39 -11.89 9.69
N VAL A 101 0.90 -13.14 9.77
CA VAL A 101 1.05 -14.02 10.96
C VAL A 101 2.54 -14.19 11.31
N LYS A 102 3.35 -14.66 10.35
CA LYS A 102 4.79 -14.87 10.56
C LYS A 102 5.52 -13.61 11.01
N VAL A 103 5.15 -12.46 10.45
CA VAL A 103 5.80 -11.18 10.78
C VAL A 103 5.34 -10.66 12.14
N TYR A 104 4.07 -10.87 12.54
CA TYR A 104 3.62 -10.58 13.91
C TYR A 104 4.37 -11.41 14.96
N GLU A 105 4.63 -12.68 14.68
CA GLU A 105 5.45 -13.54 15.55
C GLU A 105 6.88 -12.99 15.70
N LYS A 106 7.53 -12.62 14.60
CA LYS A 106 8.85 -11.95 14.64
C LYS A 106 8.83 -10.64 15.43
N ALA A 107 7.69 -9.93 15.43
CA ALA A 107 7.49 -8.72 16.22
C ALA A 107 7.22 -8.98 17.72
N GLY A 108 7.15 -10.25 18.16
CA GLY A 108 6.75 -10.65 19.50
C GLY A 108 5.25 -10.43 19.79
N ARG A 109 4.45 -10.14 18.75
CA ARG A 109 3.01 -9.84 18.86
C ARG A 109 2.17 -11.11 18.66
N PHE A 110 2.41 -12.11 19.49
CA PHE A 110 1.78 -13.44 19.37
C PHE A 110 0.25 -13.40 19.45
N GLY A 111 -0.33 -12.50 20.26
CA GLY A 111 -1.78 -12.32 20.33
C GLY A 111 -2.38 -11.85 19.00
N ASP A 112 -1.71 -10.93 18.30
CA ASP A 112 -2.15 -10.47 16.98
C ASP A 112 -2.00 -11.58 15.92
N ALA A 113 -0.88 -12.32 15.96
CA ALA A 113 -0.66 -13.47 15.09
C ALA A 113 -1.77 -14.52 15.24
N ALA A 114 -2.07 -14.91 16.48
CA ALA A 114 -3.13 -15.87 16.79
C ALA A 114 -4.51 -15.37 16.36
N ASN A 115 -4.82 -14.09 16.61
CA ASN A 115 -6.09 -13.49 16.18
C ASN A 115 -6.25 -13.49 14.66
N VAL A 116 -5.19 -13.17 13.91
CA VAL A 116 -5.21 -13.18 12.45
C VAL A 116 -5.36 -14.62 11.94
N ALA A 117 -4.58 -15.56 12.46
CA ALA A 117 -4.64 -16.97 12.08
C ALA A 117 -6.04 -17.57 12.33
N LEU A 118 -6.63 -17.30 13.50
CA LEU A 118 -7.98 -17.75 13.84
C LEU A 118 -9.03 -17.19 12.88
N LYS A 119 -9.01 -15.87 12.61
CA LYS A 119 -9.95 -15.22 11.69
C LYS A 119 -9.80 -15.72 10.25
N ALA A 120 -8.60 -16.16 9.88
CA ALA A 120 -8.32 -16.72 8.58
C ALA A 120 -8.63 -18.22 8.46
N GLY A 121 -9.14 -18.86 9.53
CA GLY A 121 -9.39 -20.29 9.55
C GLY A 121 -8.11 -21.14 9.49
N MET A 122 -6.95 -20.56 9.82
CA MET A 122 -5.65 -21.24 9.79
C MET A 122 -5.42 -22.13 11.02
N THR A 123 -6.49 -22.52 11.73
CA THR A 123 -6.43 -23.25 13.00
C THR A 123 -6.03 -24.72 12.87
N GLU A 124 -5.96 -25.27 11.65
CA GLU A 124 -5.62 -26.69 11.41
C GLU A 124 -4.12 -26.98 11.31
N ARG A 125 -3.24 -25.97 11.45
CA ARG A 125 -1.80 -26.16 11.23
C ARG A 125 -0.98 -26.58 12.46
N ALA A 126 -1.60 -27.16 13.48
CA ALA A 126 -0.94 -27.54 14.74
C ALA A 126 -1.11 -29.03 15.12
N VAL A 127 -1.22 -29.93 14.15
CA VAL A 127 -1.25 -31.39 14.40
C VAL A 127 -0.50 -32.17 13.33
N GLU A 128 0.73 -31.77 13.01
CA GLU A 128 1.71 -32.68 12.38
C GLU A 128 3.08 -32.41 12.99
N ASP A 129 3.36 -33.12 14.09
CA ASP A 129 4.69 -33.64 14.48
C ASP A 129 4.45 -34.89 15.36
#